data_AF-A0A962H743-F1
#
_entry.id   AF-A0A962H743-F1
#
_cell.length_a   1.000
_cell.length_b   1.000
_cell.length_c   1.000
_cell.angle_alpha   90.00
_cell.angle_beta   90.00
_cell.angle_gamma   90.00
#
_symmetry.space_group_name_H-M   'P 1'
#
loop_
_entity.id
_entity.type
_entity.pdbx_description
1 polymer ?
#
loop_
_entity_poly.entity_id
_entity_poly.type
_entity_poly.pdbx_seq_one_letter_code
_entity_poly.pdbx_strand_id
1 'polypeptide(L)'
;MLRSTQILIGIGLLAMGSGLLAEEMIRPRGQAAYEAELKALNAKYGPQAKVSQLREDTQGDEVAISASESDPDPAPAPAQEVTAIRVTLLPVGERQFMLAEQVYDGAALELQLAQMQVRQPLDSVILLSSEERKIGIPHLLELARLGRELNVPALYQDGDALKAIAGR
;
A
#
# COMPACT_ATOMS: atom_id res chain seq x y z
N MET A 1 -61.55 -0.08 21.48
CA MET A 1 -61.57 1.39 21.35
C MET A 1 -60.37 1.96 22.08
N LEU A 2 -59.57 2.76 21.36
CA LEU A 2 -58.23 3.26 21.67
C LEU A 2 -58.18 4.11 22.96
N ARG A 3 -57.12 3.94 23.76
CA ARG A 3 -56.73 4.92 24.78
C ARG A 3 -55.46 5.64 24.34
N SER A 4 -55.63 6.92 24.01
CA SER A 4 -54.60 7.92 23.74
C SER A 4 -53.58 8.00 24.86
N THR A 5 -52.30 7.99 24.51
CA THR A 5 -51.21 8.46 25.36
C THR A 5 -50.33 9.40 24.53
N GLN A 6 -50.59 10.71 24.65
CA GLN A 6 -49.64 11.75 24.29
C GLN A 6 -48.99 12.23 25.59
N ILE A 7 -47.66 12.23 25.64
CA ILE A 7 -46.89 13.02 26.63
C ILE A 7 -45.80 13.77 25.86
N LEU A 8 -46.03 15.07 25.80
CA LEU A 8 -45.17 16.16 25.34
C LEU A 8 -44.41 16.67 26.58
N ILE A 9 -43.07 16.77 26.56
CA ILE A 9 -42.15 17.57 27.42
C ILE A 9 -40.74 17.25 26.90
N GLY A 10 -39.81 18.16 26.63
CA GLY A 10 -39.72 19.60 26.76
C GLY A 10 -38.35 20.03 26.18
N ILE A 11 -38.33 21.15 25.46
CA ILE A 11 -37.13 21.74 24.86
C ILE A 11 -36.37 22.48 25.97
N GLY A 12 -35.19 21.95 26.34
CA GLY A 12 -34.23 22.62 27.21
C GLY A 12 -33.23 23.42 26.37
N LEU A 13 -33.50 24.70 26.19
CA LEU A 13 -32.55 25.70 25.74
C LEU A 13 -31.81 26.24 26.98
N LEU A 14 -30.50 26.04 27.08
CA LEU A 14 -29.64 26.88 27.90
C LEU A 14 -28.32 27.13 27.18
N ALA A 15 -28.04 28.42 27.04
CA ALA A 15 -26.92 28.98 26.32
C ALA A 15 -25.66 29.11 27.20
N MET A 16 -24.55 29.36 26.51
CA MET A 16 -23.32 30.03 26.92
C MET A 16 -22.26 29.22 27.69
N GLY A 17 -21.16 28.98 26.97
CA GLY A 17 -19.84 28.73 27.51
C GLY A 17 -18.80 29.05 26.44
N SER A 18 -18.37 30.31 26.39
CA SER A 18 -17.31 30.81 25.50
C SER A 18 -15.99 30.09 25.75
N GLY A 19 -15.39 29.55 24.69
CA GLY A 19 -14.04 28.99 24.67
C GLY A 19 -13.32 29.46 23.43
N LEU A 20 -12.66 30.62 23.56
CA LEU A 20 -11.68 31.19 22.65
C LEU A 20 -10.48 30.23 22.53
N LEU A 21 -9.78 30.29 21.38
CA LEU A 21 -8.45 29.75 21.08
C LEU A 21 -8.40 28.30 20.55
N ALA A 22 -8.45 28.15 19.24
CA ALA A 22 -7.24 27.91 18.46
C ALA A 22 -7.64 27.74 16.99
N GLU A 23 -7.28 28.70 16.16
CA GLU A 23 -6.79 28.35 14.83
C GLU A 23 -5.64 27.36 15.05
N GLU A 24 -5.91 26.06 15.03
CA GLU A 24 -4.88 25.09 14.71
C GLU A 24 -4.63 25.23 13.21
N MET A 25 -3.94 26.33 12.89
CA MET A 25 -3.19 26.46 11.66
C MET A 25 -2.48 25.13 11.47
N ILE A 26 -2.80 24.45 10.37
CA ILE A 26 -1.99 23.38 9.82
C ILE A 26 -0.62 24.01 9.58
N ARG A 27 0.24 23.99 10.61
CA ARG A 27 1.63 24.37 10.46
C ARG A 27 2.20 23.30 9.54
N PRO A 28 2.73 23.63 8.35
CA PRO A 28 3.49 22.67 7.59
C PRO A 28 4.59 22.19 8.54
N ARG A 29 4.65 20.87 8.80
CA ARG A 29 5.78 20.27 9.53
C ARG A 29 7.03 20.87 8.89
N GLY A 30 7.74 21.73 9.63
CA GLY A 30 8.89 22.45 9.08
C GLY A 30 9.86 21.43 8.50
N GLN A 31 10.48 21.74 7.35
CA GLN A 31 11.40 20.83 6.66
C GLN A 31 12.41 20.17 7.61
N ALA A 32 12.86 20.89 8.65
CA ALA A 32 13.73 20.36 9.69
C ALA A 32 13.16 19.16 10.47
N ALA A 33 11.85 19.14 10.77
CA ALA A 33 11.20 18.01 11.44
C ALA A 33 11.07 16.80 10.50
N TYR A 34 10.82 17.05 9.22
CA TYR A 34 10.76 16.03 8.19
C TYR A 34 12.14 15.40 7.92
N GLU A 35 13.20 16.21 7.88
CA GLU A 35 14.58 15.74 7.73
C GLU A 35 15.06 14.94 8.95
N ALA A 36 14.69 15.37 10.17
CA ALA A 36 15.00 14.62 11.38
C ALA A 36 14.31 13.24 11.39
N GLU A 37 13.06 13.17 10.91
CA GLU A 37 12.29 11.93 10.78
C GLU A 37 12.92 11.01 9.71
N LEU A 38 13.30 11.55 8.55
CA LEU A 38 14.01 10.80 7.50
C LEU A 38 15.36 10.26 7.99
N LYS A 39 16.14 11.05 8.74
CA LYS A 39 17.42 10.62 9.29
C LYS A 39 17.25 9.50 10.32
N ALA A 40 16.20 9.57 11.14
CA ALA A 40 15.88 8.52 12.11
C ALA A 40 15.42 7.22 11.41
N LEU A 41 14.63 7.31 10.34
CA LEU A 41 14.23 6.15 9.56
C LEU A 41 15.41 5.53 8.81
N ASN A 42 16.27 6.33 8.20
CA ASN A 42 17.46 5.83 7.49
C ASN A 42 18.51 5.24 8.44
N ALA A 43 18.58 5.70 9.70
CA ALA A 43 19.42 5.06 10.72
C ALA A 43 18.85 3.70 11.18
N LYS A 44 17.53 3.54 11.18
CA LYS A 44 16.85 2.34 11.68
C LYS A 44 16.60 1.27 10.60
N TYR A 45 16.44 1.70 9.35
CA TYR A 45 16.08 0.87 8.21
C TYR A 45 16.89 1.18 6.94
N GLY A 46 17.92 2.02 7.03
CA GLY A 46 18.80 2.30 5.92
C GLY A 46 19.46 1.03 5.40
N PRO A 47 19.98 1.08 4.15
CA PRO A 47 20.39 -0.10 3.41
C PRO A 47 21.36 -0.91 4.26
N GLN A 48 20.88 -2.06 4.74
CA GLN A 48 21.70 -3.02 5.44
C GLN A 48 22.84 -3.37 4.48
N ALA A 49 24.08 -3.11 4.90
CA ALA A 49 25.32 -3.40 4.19
C ALA A 49 25.59 -4.92 4.07
N LYS A 50 24.57 -5.70 3.70
CA LYS A 50 24.60 -7.14 3.47
C LYS A 50 24.21 -7.50 2.03
N VAL A 51 24.37 -6.58 1.08
CA VAL A 51 24.26 -6.85 -0.36
C VAL A 51 25.61 -6.66 -1.07
N SER A 52 26.72 -6.85 -0.35
CA SER A 52 28.07 -6.79 -0.93
C SER A 52 28.77 -8.16 -1.00
N GLN A 53 28.08 -9.26 -0.70
CA GLN A 53 28.68 -10.61 -0.71
C GLN A 53 28.14 -11.54 -1.81
N LEU A 54 27.31 -11.07 -2.75
CA LEU A 54 26.90 -11.86 -3.93
C LEU A 54 27.65 -11.46 -5.21
N ARG A 55 28.85 -10.89 -5.09
CA ARG A 55 29.63 -10.40 -6.24
C ARG A 55 31.10 -10.83 -6.21
N GLU A 56 31.37 -12.07 -5.83
CA GLU A 56 32.65 -12.73 -6.04
C GLU A 56 32.34 -14.18 -6.39
N ASP A 57 32.37 -14.51 -7.69
CA ASP A 57 32.69 -15.84 -8.27
C ASP A 57 32.22 -15.94 -9.74
N THR A 58 32.50 -14.91 -10.56
CA THR A 58 32.55 -15.12 -12.02
C THR A 58 33.60 -14.21 -12.61
N GLN A 59 34.86 -14.53 -12.29
CA GLN A 59 36.03 -13.96 -12.95
C GLN A 59 36.71 -15.10 -13.73
N GLY A 60 36.73 -14.97 -15.04
CA GLY A 60 37.41 -15.87 -15.95
C GLY A 60 36.64 -16.06 -17.26
N ASP A 61 36.67 -15.08 -18.15
CA ASP A 61 37.54 -15.22 -19.32
C ASP A 61 37.72 -13.90 -20.06
N GLU A 62 38.89 -13.79 -20.66
CA GLU A 62 39.54 -12.65 -21.27
C GLU A 62 39.01 -12.40 -22.69
N VAL A 63 38.55 -11.19 -23.01
CA VAL A 63 38.73 -10.63 -24.37
C VAL A 63 38.95 -9.12 -24.27
N ALA A 64 40.18 -8.72 -24.55
CA ALA A 64 40.54 -7.34 -24.80
C ALA A 64 39.95 -6.86 -26.14
N ILE A 65 39.21 -5.73 -26.10
CA ILE A 65 39.06 -4.87 -27.27
C ILE A 65 39.08 -3.42 -26.79
N SER A 66 40.23 -2.77 -27.01
CA SER A 66 40.31 -1.31 -27.02
C SER A 66 39.69 -0.80 -28.32
N ALA A 67 38.74 0.11 -28.22
CA ALA A 67 38.44 1.08 -29.26
C ALA A 67 38.11 2.42 -28.60
N SER A 68 38.94 3.40 -28.95
CA SER A 68 38.71 4.83 -28.75
C SER A 68 37.34 5.26 -29.24
N GLU A 69 36.66 6.13 -28.52
CA GLU A 69 36.34 7.49 -29.02
C GLU A 69 35.77 8.33 -27.88
N SER A 70 36.27 9.55 -27.79
CA SER A 70 35.86 10.56 -26.83
C SER A 70 34.60 11.26 -27.35
N ASP A 71 33.47 10.83 -26.85
CA ASP A 71 32.29 11.67 -26.69
C ASP A 71 31.95 11.64 -25.19
N PRO A 72 31.71 12.79 -24.51
CA PRO A 72 31.03 12.75 -23.23
C PRO A 72 29.57 12.36 -23.49
N ASP A 73 29.36 11.06 -23.64
CA ASP A 73 28.06 10.41 -23.51
C ASP A 73 27.42 10.97 -22.22
N PRO A 74 26.19 11.51 -22.26
CA PRO A 74 25.52 11.91 -21.03
C PRO A 74 25.51 10.70 -20.11
N ALA A 75 26.24 10.81 -18.99
CA ALA A 75 26.35 9.75 -18.00
C ALA A 75 24.98 9.09 -17.83
N PRO A 76 24.86 7.75 -17.97
CA PRO A 76 23.58 7.09 -17.83
C PRO A 76 23.02 7.50 -16.47
N ALA A 77 21.87 8.17 -16.50
CA ALA A 77 21.17 8.56 -15.29
C ALA A 77 21.13 7.33 -14.37
N PRO A 78 21.39 7.47 -13.06
CA PRO A 78 21.39 6.33 -12.15
C PRO A 78 20.08 5.59 -12.37
N ALA A 79 20.18 4.29 -12.72
CA ALA A 79 19.03 3.46 -12.98
C ALA A 79 18.06 3.64 -11.83
N GLN A 80 16.92 4.27 -12.10
CA GLN A 80 15.90 4.48 -11.09
C GLN A 80 15.50 3.08 -10.62
N GLU A 81 15.81 2.79 -9.37
CA GLU A 81 15.48 1.52 -8.74
C GLU A 81 13.96 1.46 -8.70
N VAL A 82 13.37 0.67 -9.60
CA VAL A 82 11.93 0.53 -9.71
C VAL A 82 11.46 -0.28 -8.51
N THR A 83 11.13 0.40 -7.42
CA THR A 83 10.63 -0.24 -6.20
C THR A 83 9.25 -0.85 -6.49
N ALA A 84 9.16 -2.17 -6.37
CA ALA A 84 7.90 -2.87 -6.49
C ALA A 84 6.94 -2.50 -5.34
N ILE A 85 5.66 -2.34 -5.65
CA ILE A 85 4.66 -1.87 -4.71
C ILE A 85 3.79 -3.00 -4.16
N ARG A 86 3.39 -2.85 -2.90
CA ARG A 86 2.42 -3.73 -2.25
C ARG A 86 1.05 -3.08 -2.27
N VAL A 87 0.06 -3.81 -2.78
CA VAL A 87 -1.31 -3.30 -2.88
C VAL A 87 -2.14 -3.90 -1.76
N THR A 88 -2.87 -3.04 -1.05
CA THR A 88 -3.70 -3.44 0.08
C THR A 88 -5.18 -3.34 -0.29
N LEU A 89 -5.94 -4.40 -0.01
CA LEU A 89 -7.36 -4.53 -0.27
C LEU A 89 -8.13 -4.78 1.01
N LEU A 90 -9.39 -4.34 1.05
CA LEU A 90 -10.34 -4.68 2.11
C LEU A 90 -11.55 -5.41 1.53
N PRO A 91 -12.09 -6.46 2.19
CA PRO A 91 -13.25 -7.17 1.69
C PRO A 91 -14.51 -6.30 1.81
N VAL A 92 -15.35 -6.35 0.77
CA VAL A 92 -16.64 -5.67 0.72
C VAL A 92 -17.69 -6.61 0.12
N GLY A 93 -18.85 -6.71 0.76
CA GLY A 93 -19.92 -7.57 0.27
C GLY A 93 -19.47 -9.04 0.17
N GLU A 94 -19.86 -9.71 -0.91
CA GLU A 94 -19.48 -11.11 -1.14
C GLU A 94 -18.22 -11.28 -2.00
N ARG A 95 -18.08 -10.50 -3.09
CA ARG A 95 -16.99 -10.64 -4.09
C ARG A 95 -16.44 -9.29 -4.52
N GLN A 96 -16.51 -8.30 -3.64
CA GLN A 96 -16.00 -6.95 -3.91
C GLN A 96 -14.83 -6.64 -2.99
N PHE A 97 -14.01 -5.73 -3.46
CA PHE A 97 -12.79 -5.30 -2.79
C PHE A 97 -12.73 -3.80 -2.79
N MET A 98 -12.30 -3.24 -1.68
CA MET A 98 -12.00 -1.82 -1.58
C MET A 98 -10.50 -1.61 -1.70
N LEU A 99 -10.13 -0.75 -2.65
CA LEU A 99 -8.77 -0.29 -2.91
C LEU A 99 -8.78 1.23 -2.90
N ALA A 100 -8.01 1.85 -2.01
CA ALA A 100 -7.91 3.31 -1.86
C ALA A 100 -9.31 4.00 -1.87
N GLU A 101 -10.20 3.55 -1.00
CA GLU A 101 -11.57 4.07 -0.80
C GLU A 101 -12.57 3.77 -1.94
N GLN A 102 -12.14 3.17 -3.04
CA GLN A 102 -13.01 2.76 -4.13
C GLN A 102 -13.34 1.28 -4.05
N VAL A 103 -14.60 0.93 -4.31
CA VAL A 103 -15.08 -0.45 -4.33
C VAL A 103 -15.09 -0.97 -5.76
N TYR A 104 -14.45 -2.11 -5.96
CA TYR A 104 -14.34 -2.81 -7.23
C TYR A 104 -14.94 -4.21 -7.11
N ASP A 105 -15.56 -4.69 -8.18
CA ASP A 105 -15.77 -6.13 -8.35
C ASP A 105 -14.47 -6.81 -8.82
N GLY A 106 -14.48 -8.14 -8.90
CA GLY A 106 -13.28 -8.91 -9.27
C GLY A 106 -12.69 -8.56 -10.64
N ALA A 107 -13.51 -8.24 -11.64
CA ALA A 107 -13.03 -7.94 -13.00
C ALA A 107 -12.49 -6.51 -13.11
N ALA A 108 -13.18 -5.56 -12.50
CA ALA A 108 -12.75 -4.16 -12.45
C ALA A 108 -11.46 -4.01 -11.63
N LEU A 109 -11.33 -4.75 -10.52
CA LEU A 109 -10.12 -4.75 -9.72
C LEU A 109 -8.92 -5.31 -10.50
N GLU A 110 -9.11 -6.40 -11.23
CA GLU A 110 -8.06 -7.00 -12.07
C GLU A 110 -7.51 -5.98 -13.09
N LEU A 111 -8.41 -5.32 -13.80
CA LEU A 111 -8.04 -4.30 -14.78
C LEU A 111 -7.29 -3.13 -14.11
N GLN A 112 -7.75 -2.70 -12.94
CA GLN A 112 -7.09 -1.64 -12.17
C GLN A 112 -5.68 -2.04 -11.73
N LEU A 113 -5.51 -3.26 -11.21
CA LEU A 113 -4.21 -3.78 -10.79
C LEU A 113 -3.26 -3.97 -11.97
N ALA A 114 -3.75 -4.47 -13.11
CA ALA A 114 -2.95 -4.58 -14.33
C ALA A 114 -2.44 -3.20 -14.82
N GLN A 115 -3.30 -2.18 -14.77
CA GLN A 115 -2.89 -0.80 -15.08
C GLN A 115 -1.84 -0.26 -14.11
N MET A 116 -1.93 -0.62 -12.83
CA MET A 116 -0.91 -0.29 -11.84
C MET A 116 0.41 -1.00 -12.16
N GLN A 117 0.37 -2.29 -12.52
CA GLN A 117 1.54 -3.11 -12.85
C GLN A 117 2.33 -2.58 -14.06
N VAL A 118 1.65 -1.97 -15.04
CA VAL A 118 2.29 -1.30 -16.18
C VAL A 118 3.11 -0.08 -15.74
N ARG A 119 2.65 0.63 -14.70
CA ARG A 119 3.33 1.82 -14.19
C ARG A 119 4.42 1.48 -13.20
N GLN A 120 4.18 0.49 -12.34
CA GLN A 120 5.08 0.05 -11.28
C GLN A 120 4.89 -1.46 -11.03
N PRO A 121 5.97 -2.25 -10.93
CA PRO A 121 5.86 -3.67 -10.66
C PRO A 121 5.13 -3.92 -9.34
N LEU A 122 4.20 -4.86 -9.33
CA LEU A 122 3.50 -5.27 -8.12
C LEU A 122 4.30 -6.37 -7.42
N ASP A 123 4.68 -6.13 -6.16
CA ASP A 123 5.35 -7.12 -5.30
C ASP A 123 4.33 -8.14 -4.75
N SER A 124 3.18 -7.65 -4.28
CA SER A 124 2.12 -8.49 -3.73
C SER A 124 0.78 -7.76 -3.65
N VAL A 125 -0.30 -8.54 -3.63
CA VAL A 125 -1.66 -8.08 -3.33
C VAL A 125 -2.08 -8.68 -2.00
N ILE A 126 -2.44 -7.83 -1.05
CA ILE A 126 -2.67 -8.18 0.35
C ILE A 126 -4.13 -7.84 0.70
N LEU A 127 -4.91 -8.86 1.08
CA LEU A 127 -6.25 -8.67 1.62
C LEU A 127 -6.20 -8.58 3.14
N LEU A 128 -6.55 -7.41 3.68
CA LEU A 128 -6.63 -7.19 5.13
C LEU A 128 -8.04 -7.38 5.65
N SER A 129 -8.13 -7.76 6.91
CA SER A 129 -9.40 -7.82 7.65
C SER A 129 -9.50 -6.61 8.57
N SER A 130 -10.72 -6.16 8.84
CA SER A 130 -11.00 -5.17 9.88
C SER A 130 -12.16 -5.65 10.76
N GLU A 131 -12.41 -4.97 11.88
CA GLU A 131 -13.50 -5.32 12.80
C GLU A 131 -14.86 -5.39 12.10
N GLU A 132 -15.08 -4.49 11.13
CA GLU A 132 -16.31 -4.39 10.35
C GLU A 132 -16.30 -5.27 9.09
N ARG A 133 -15.13 -5.73 8.65
CA ARG A 133 -14.94 -6.36 7.33
C ARG A 133 -14.12 -7.62 7.46
N LYS A 134 -14.83 -8.73 7.63
CA LYS A 134 -14.22 -10.07 7.73
C LYS A 134 -13.94 -10.63 6.35
N ILE A 135 -12.80 -11.32 6.23
CA ILE A 135 -12.44 -12.06 5.03
C ILE A 135 -13.28 -13.33 4.98
N GLY A 136 -14.02 -13.48 3.88
CA GLY A 136 -14.83 -14.67 3.59
C GLY A 136 -14.18 -15.56 2.53
N ILE A 137 -14.65 -16.80 2.43
CA ILE A 137 -14.19 -17.76 1.40
C ILE A 137 -14.28 -17.17 -0.03
N PRO A 138 -15.38 -16.51 -0.44
CA PRO A 138 -15.46 -15.97 -1.79
C PRO A 138 -14.39 -14.91 -2.09
N HIS A 139 -14.01 -14.10 -1.09
CA HIS A 139 -12.90 -13.14 -1.21
C HIS A 139 -11.55 -13.85 -1.42
N LEU A 140 -11.31 -14.96 -0.72
CA LEU A 140 -10.10 -15.76 -0.90
C LEU A 140 -10.03 -16.39 -2.29
N LEU A 141 -11.17 -16.90 -2.80
CA LEU A 141 -11.24 -17.48 -4.14
C LEU A 141 -10.97 -16.42 -5.23
N GLU A 142 -11.54 -15.23 -5.09
CA GLU A 142 -11.27 -14.12 -6.00
C GLU A 142 -9.82 -13.63 -5.89
N LEU A 143 -9.27 -13.52 -4.68
CA LEU A 143 -7.89 -13.13 -4.48
C LEU A 143 -6.92 -14.17 -5.09
N ALA A 144 -7.24 -15.47 -4.99
CA ALA A 144 -6.51 -16.55 -5.66
C ALA A 144 -6.56 -16.43 -7.19
N ARG A 145 -7.72 -16.06 -7.74
CA ARG A 145 -7.90 -15.80 -9.17
C ARG A 145 -7.03 -14.63 -9.60
N LEU A 146 -7.13 -13.49 -8.93
CA LEU A 146 -6.36 -12.28 -9.22
C LEU A 146 -4.84 -12.52 -9.17
N GLY A 147 -4.35 -13.23 -8.15
CA GLY A 147 -2.93 -13.56 -8.03
C GLY A 147 -2.41 -14.39 -9.21
N ARG A 148 -3.23 -15.32 -9.72
CA ARG A 148 -2.86 -16.14 -10.89
C ARG A 148 -2.90 -15.35 -12.20
N GLU A 149 -3.96 -14.58 -12.43
CA GLU A 149 -4.11 -13.79 -13.68
C GLU A 149 -3.02 -12.72 -13.82
N LEU A 150 -2.67 -12.06 -12.70
CA LEU A 150 -1.66 -11.00 -12.68
C LEU A 150 -0.23 -11.52 -12.44
N ASN A 151 -0.08 -12.83 -12.19
CA ASN A 151 1.18 -13.48 -11.80
C ASN A 151 1.88 -12.77 -10.62
N VAL A 152 1.11 -12.45 -9.58
CA VAL A 152 1.57 -11.76 -8.37
C VAL A 152 1.25 -12.57 -7.11
N PRO A 153 2.13 -12.56 -6.09
CA PRO A 153 1.84 -13.13 -4.78
C PRO A 153 0.55 -12.55 -4.18
N ALA A 154 -0.38 -13.44 -3.85
CA ALA A 154 -1.65 -13.13 -3.20
C ALA A 154 -1.59 -13.53 -1.72
N LEU A 155 -1.74 -12.54 -0.83
CA LEU A 155 -1.65 -12.72 0.61
C LEU A 155 -2.94 -12.28 1.29
N TYR A 156 -3.31 -12.89 2.41
CA TYR A 156 -4.44 -12.44 3.23
C TYR A 156 -4.07 -12.43 4.71
N GLN A 157 -4.73 -11.57 5.47
CA GLN A 157 -4.57 -11.51 6.92
C GLN A 157 -5.43 -12.56 7.61
N ASP A 158 -4.83 -13.30 8.55
CA ASP A 158 -5.51 -14.20 9.47
C ASP A 158 -5.00 -13.93 10.89
N GLY A 159 -5.80 -13.17 11.65
CA GLY A 159 -5.37 -12.58 12.92
C GLY A 159 -4.19 -11.63 12.72
N ASP A 160 -3.07 -11.89 13.41
CA ASP A 160 -1.85 -11.08 13.33
C ASP A 160 -0.86 -11.56 12.25
N ALA A 161 -1.21 -12.61 11.50
CA ALA A 161 -0.34 -13.20 10.50
C ALA A 161 -0.81 -12.91 9.07
N LEU A 162 0.15 -12.75 8.15
CA LEU A 162 -0.11 -12.78 6.71
C LEU A 162 0.11 -14.21 6.19
N LYS A 163 -0.90 -14.75 5.52
CA LYS A 163 -0.87 -16.08 4.89
C LYS A 163 -0.91 -15.93 3.39
N ALA A 164 -0.09 -16.71 2.69
CA ALA A 164 -0.17 -16.80 1.25
C ALA A 164 -1.38 -17.65 0.84
N ILE A 165 -2.07 -17.21 -0.21
CA ILE A 165 -2.98 -18.08 -0.94
C ILE A 165 -2.10 -18.96 -1.83
N ALA A 166 -2.22 -20.28 -1.67
CA ALA A 166 -1.55 -21.23 -2.53
C ALA A 166 -2.08 -21.08 -3.97
N GLY A 167 -1.37 -20.30 -4.77
CA GLY A 167 -1.59 -20.12 -6.19
C GLY A 167 -0.38 -20.63 -6.96
N ARG A 168 -0.17 -21.94 -6.97
CA ARG A 168 0.73 -22.63 -7.89
C ARG A 168 0.10 -23.94 -8.32
#